data_AF-A0AA51LZY4-F1
#
_entry.id   AF-A0AA51LZY4-F1
#
_cell.length_a   1.000
_cell.length_b   1.000
_cell.length_c   1.000
_cell.angle_alpha   90.00
_cell.angle_beta   90.00
_cell.angle_gamma   90.00
#
_symmetry.space_group_name_H-M   'P 1'
#
loop_
_entity.id
_entity.type
_entity.pdbx_description
1 polymer ?
#
loop_
_entity_poly.entity_id
_entity_poly.type
_entity_poly.pdbx_seq_one_letter_code
_entity_poly.pdbx_strand_id
1 'polypeptide(L)'
;MTGTARFVRPSTHTRALTAEPRLQAIEAMIDALCELVRPADTMCAGCIWDTIVKPLATPLVGWGRGYEPKQARDPRRADEPRFRILTVSEIRAESKDRPAPISETEAWMRTTEAWDAVTGPWLARLEAADPANGHGICRHRRNR
;
A
#
# COMPACT_ATOMS: atom_id res chain seq x y z
N MET A 1 18.72 -43.52 -1.13
CA MET A 1 18.20 -42.53 -0.15
C MET A 1 17.63 -41.36 -0.93
N THR A 2 16.34 -41.41 -1.26
CA THR A 2 15.64 -40.34 -1.98
C THR A 2 15.10 -39.36 -0.95
N GLY A 3 15.77 -38.21 -0.79
CA GLY A 3 15.33 -37.14 0.09
C GLY A 3 14.07 -36.51 -0.47
N THR A 4 12.95 -36.65 0.24
CA THR A 4 11.69 -35.98 -0.09
C THR A 4 11.87 -34.49 0.10
N ALA A 5 12.09 -33.75 -1.00
CA ALA A 5 12.14 -32.29 -0.96
C ALA A 5 10.81 -31.76 -0.43
N ARG A 6 10.83 -31.13 0.74
CA ARG A 6 9.64 -30.50 1.33
C ARG A 6 9.34 -29.25 0.50
N PHE A 7 8.25 -29.29 -0.27
CA PHE A 7 7.77 -28.13 -1.00
C PHE A 7 7.28 -27.10 0.02
N VAL A 8 8.13 -26.12 0.34
CA VAL A 8 7.74 -24.99 1.17
C VAL A 8 6.88 -24.08 0.29
N ARG A 9 5.60 -23.94 0.65
CA ARG A 9 4.75 -22.95 -0.01
C ARG A 9 5.32 -21.56 0.30
N PRO A 10 5.61 -20.73 -0.70
CA PRO A 10 6.02 -19.35 -0.45
C PRO A 10 4.95 -18.63 0.36
N SER A 11 5.36 -17.75 1.28
CA SER A 11 4.42 -16.92 2.03
C SER A 11 3.59 -16.07 1.06
N THR A 12 2.40 -15.65 1.48
CA THR A 12 1.54 -14.76 0.69
C THR A 12 2.27 -13.47 0.31
N HIS A 13 3.08 -12.92 1.20
CA HIS A 13 3.99 -11.81 0.92
C HIS A 13 4.96 -12.10 -0.24
N THR A 14 5.71 -13.22 -0.18
CA THR A 14 6.65 -13.61 -1.26
C THR A 14 5.94 -13.86 -2.58
N ARG A 15 4.72 -14.39 -2.56
CA ARG A 15 3.88 -14.56 -3.76
C ARG A 15 3.57 -13.21 -4.40
N ALA A 16 3.16 -12.21 -3.62
CA ALA A 16 2.88 -10.87 -4.13
C ALA A 16 4.11 -10.19 -4.73
N LEU A 17 5.25 -10.26 -4.04
CA LEU A 17 6.51 -9.67 -4.53
C LEU A 17 7.02 -10.33 -5.82
N THR A 18 6.80 -11.64 -5.98
CA THR A 18 7.12 -12.34 -7.23
C THR A 18 6.19 -11.91 -8.37
N ALA A 19 4.90 -11.67 -8.07
CA ALA A 19 3.90 -11.30 -9.05
C ALA A 19 4.02 -9.84 -9.53
N GLU A 20 4.56 -8.94 -8.70
CA GLU A 20 4.74 -7.53 -9.03
C GLU A 20 6.11 -7.03 -8.50
N PRO A 21 7.17 -7.10 -9.33
CA PRO A 21 8.52 -6.73 -8.92
C PRO A 21 8.66 -5.28 -8.45
N ARG A 22 7.77 -4.36 -8.85
CA ARG A 22 7.79 -2.98 -8.34
C ARG A 22 7.53 -2.91 -6.83
N LEU A 23 6.82 -3.88 -6.26
CA LEU A 23 6.66 -3.97 -4.80
C LEU A 23 8.00 -4.22 -4.09
N GLN A 24 8.94 -4.91 -4.72
CA GLN A 24 10.29 -5.14 -4.16
C GLN A 24 11.07 -3.83 -4.05
N ALA A 25 10.89 -2.91 -5.00
CA ALA A 25 11.50 -1.58 -4.94
C ALA A 25 10.92 -0.73 -3.79
N ILE A 26 9.61 -0.85 -3.54
CA ILE A 26 8.97 -0.19 -2.38
C ILE A 26 9.49 -0.81 -1.08
N GLU A 27 9.62 -2.14 -1.02
CA GLU A 27 10.17 -2.84 0.14
C GLU A 27 11.60 -2.38 0.45
N ALA A 28 12.49 -2.35 -0.55
CA ALA A 28 13.85 -1.88 -0.38
C ALA A 28 13.91 -0.40 0.06
N MET A 29 12.99 0.45 -0.43
CA MET A 29 12.87 1.84 0.03
C MET A 29 12.45 1.92 1.49
N ILE A 30 11.51 1.07 1.94
CA ILE A 30 11.09 1.02 3.35
C ILE A 30 12.27 0.59 4.22
N ASP A 31 12.99 -0.46 3.82
CA ASP A 31 14.16 -0.94 4.56
C ASP A 31 15.22 0.18 4.68
N ALA A 32 15.50 0.90 3.58
CA ALA A 32 16.40 2.06 3.59
C ALA A 32 15.90 3.20 4.50
N LEU A 33 14.61 3.51 4.50
CA LEU A 33 14.03 4.51 5.41
C LEU A 33 14.25 4.11 6.86
N CYS A 34 13.92 2.86 7.22
CA CYS A 34 14.09 2.33 8.57
C CYS A 34 15.56 2.31 9.02
N GLU A 35 16.51 1.98 8.14
CA GLU A 35 17.94 1.98 8.45
C GLU A 35 18.52 3.39 8.64
N LEU A 36 17.98 4.39 7.95
CA LEU A 36 18.46 5.77 8.02
C LEU A 36 17.91 6.56 9.21
N VAL A 37 16.87 6.08 9.89
CA VAL A 37 16.33 6.72 11.10
C VAL A 37 17.31 6.56 12.26
N ARG A 38 17.90 7.68 12.68
CA ARG A 38 18.72 7.73 13.91
C ARG A 38 17.80 7.84 15.13
N PRO A 39 18.27 7.46 16.33
CA PRO A 39 17.49 7.64 17.56
C PRO A 39 17.07 9.10 17.86
N ALA A 40 17.75 10.09 17.27
CA ALA A 40 17.41 11.50 17.42
C ALA A 40 16.44 12.02 16.35
N ASP A 41 16.16 11.25 15.31
CA ASP A 41 15.24 11.63 14.24
C ASP A 41 13.79 11.35 14.65
N THR A 42 12.85 12.12 14.09
CA THR A 42 11.42 11.88 14.27
C THR A 42 10.87 11.31 12.96
N MET A 43 10.74 9.98 12.89
CA MET A 43 9.99 9.31 11.83
C MET A 43 8.67 8.81 12.42
N CYS A 44 7.55 9.34 11.94
CA CYS A 44 6.24 8.80 12.27
C CYS A 44 5.86 7.73 11.25
N ALA A 45 5.70 6.47 11.70
CA ALA A 45 5.33 5.36 10.82
C ALA A 45 4.06 5.67 10.01
N GLY A 46 3.04 6.24 10.66
CA GLY A 46 1.79 6.64 10.02
C GLY A 46 1.97 7.72 8.94
N CYS A 47 2.81 8.73 9.17
CA CYS A 47 3.07 9.77 8.17
C CYS A 47 3.79 9.21 6.93
N ILE A 48 4.80 8.35 7.13
CA ILE A 48 5.51 7.69 6.03
C ILE A 48 4.57 6.78 5.25
N TRP A 49 3.76 6.00 5.97
CA TRP A 49 2.75 5.14 5.38
C TRP A 49 1.77 5.92 4.50
N ASP A 50 1.09 6.93 5.05
CA ASP A 50 0.04 7.63 4.33
C ASP A 50 0.57 8.54 3.21
N THR A 51 1.77 9.11 3.36
CA THR A 51 2.31 10.11 2.41
C THR A 51 3.17 9.49 1.32
N ILE A 52 3.84 8.37 1.60
CA ILE A 52 4.85 7.79 0.69
C ILE A 52 4.45 6.37 0.29
N VAL A 53 4.35 5.45 1.25
CA VAL A 53 4.27 4.02 0.94
C VAL A 53 2.91 3.65 0.34
N LYS A 54 1.82 4.04 0.99
CA LYS A 54 0.45 3.70 0.57
C LYS A 54 0.13 4.23 -0.83
N PRO A 55 0.43 5.50 -1.21
CA PRO A 55 0.21 5.97 -2.57
C PRO A 55 0.97 5.18 -3.64
N LEU A 56 2.19 4.73 -3.34
CA LEU A 56 3.00 3.92 -4.26
C LEU A 56 2.49 2.47 -4.36
N ALA A 57 1.99 1.91 -3.26
CA ALA A 57 1.48 0.53 -3.19
C ALA A 57 0.08 0.38 -3.80
N THR A 58 -0.80 1.38 -3.61
CA THR A 58 -2.22 1.37 -4.04
C THR A 58 -2.43 1.00 -5.51
N PRO A 59 -1.68 1.53 -6.49
CA PRO A 59 -1.86 1.13 -7.89
C PRO A 59 -1.31 -0.28 -8.19
N LEU A 60 -0.51 -0.85 -7.29
CA LEU A 60 0.20 -2.12 -7.48
C LEU A 60 -0.47 -3.31 -6.81
N VAL A 61 -1.23 -3.13 -5.73
CA VAL A 61 -1.86 -4.24 -5.01
C VAL A 61 -3.17 -3.80 -4.34
N GLY A 62 -4.07 -4.75 -4.11
CA GLY A 62 -5.35 -4.52 -3.47
C GLY A 62 -6.42 -3.97 -4.42
N TRP A 63 -7.47 -3.39 -3.84
CA TRP A 63 -8.62 -2.93 -4.61
C TRP A 63 -8.25 -1.88 -5.67
N GLY A 64 -7.25 -1.03 -5.40
CA GLY A 64 -6.78 0.01 -6.32
C GLY A 64 -6.00 -0.50 -7.54
N ARG A 65 -5.53 -1.77 -7.54
CA ARG A 65 -4.74 -2.34 -8.63
C ARG A 65 -5.53 -2.38 -9.95
N GLY A 66 -4.97 -1.82 -11.02
CA GLY A 66 -5.61 -1.83 -12.34
C GLY A 66 -6.70 -0.76 -12.53
N TYR A 67 -6.82 0.20 -11.61
CA TYR A 67 -7.44 1.49 -11.90
C TYR A 67 -6.35 2.44 -12.42
N GLU A 68 -6.56 3.08 -13.57
CA GLU A 68 -5.71 4.21 -13.95
C GLU A 68 -6.05 5.40 -13.04
N PRO A 69 -5.06 6.06 -12.41
CA PRO A 69 -5.30 7.29 -11.65
C PRO A 69 -6.03 8.37 -12.45
N LYS A 70 -5.90 8.35 -13.78
CA LYS A 70 -6.54 9.28 -14.73
C LYS A 70 -8.03 9.04 -14.94
N GLN A 71 -8.56 7.89 -14.52
CA GLN A 71 -9.99 7.55 -14.65
C GLN A 71 -10.80 7.96 -13.42
N ALA A 72 -10.14 8.25 -12.29
CA ALA A 72 -10.80 8.95 -11.19
C ALA A 72 -11.14 10.36 -11.69
N ARG A 73 -12.43 10.71 -11.73
CA ARG A 73 -12.85 12.07 -12.06
C ARG A 73 -12.18 13.02 -11.06
N ASP A 74 -11.33 13.92 -11.56
CA ASP A 74 -10.91 15.09 -10.79
C ASP A 74 -12.18 15.77 -10.24
N PRO A 75 -12.24 16.13 -8.95
CA PRO A 75 -13.34 16.94 -8.43
C PRO A 75 -13.36 18.23 -9.25
N ARG A 76 -14.36 18.37 -10.12
CA ARG A 76 -14.27 19.24 -11.30
C ARG A 76 -14.38 20.72 -10.92
N ARG A 77 -14.74 21.05 -9.68
CA ARG A 77 -14.96 22.43 -9.23
C ARG A 77 -14.80 22.61 -7.72
N ALA A 78 -14.48 23.84 -7.30
CA ALA A 78 -14.32 24.23 -5.90
C ALA A 78 -15.62 24.15 -5.06
N ASP A 79 -16.78 24.03 -5.71
CA ASP A 79 -18.11 23.88 -5.11
C ASP A 79 -18.58 22.41 -5.03
N GLU A 80 -17.85 21.45 -5.61
CA GLU A 80 -18.17 20.04 -5.44
C GLU A 80 -17.77 19.58 -4.02
N PRO A 81 -18.64 18.85 -3.30
CA PRO A 81 -18.29 18.35 -1.99
C PRO A 81 -17.09 17.42 -2.11
N ARG A 82 -16.05 17.67 -1.30
CA ARG A 82 -14.80 16.88 -1.24
C ARG A 82 -15.03 15.38 -1.03
N PHE A 83 -16.22 15.01 -0.54
CA PHE A 83 -16.65 13.65 -0.35
C PHE A 83 -17.99 13.45 -1.06
N ARG A 84 -18.03 12.54 -2.03
CA ARG A 84 -19.26 12.05 -2.64
C ARG A 84 -19.63 10.72 -2.00
N ILE A 85 -20.82 10.64 -1.41
CA ILE A 85 -21.38 9.36 -0.95
C ILE A 85 -21.83 8.60 -2.20
N LEU A 86 -21.16 7.48 -2.49
CA LEU A 86 -21.58 6.58 -3.56
C LEU A 86 -22.56 5.56 -3.02
N THR A 87 -23.63 5.33 -3.76
CA THR A 87 -24.54 4.21 -3.55
C THR A 87 -23.88 2.91 -3.96
N VAL A 88 -24.37 1.78 -3.42
CA VAL A 88 -23.86 0.44 -3.78
C VAL A 88 -23.98 0.17 -5.28
N SER A 89 -25.01 0.69 -5.94
CA SER A 89 -25.19 0.59 -7.39
C SER A 89 -24.14 1.38 -8.16
N GLU A 90 -23.76 2.58 -7.70
CA GLU A 90 -22.68 3.38 -8.30
C GLU A 90 -21.31 2.71 -8.11
N ILE A 91 -21.02 2.17 -6.93
CA ILE A 91 -19.79 1.39 -6.68
C ILE A 91 -19.71 0.19 -7.63
N ARG A 92 -20.83 -0.51 -7.83
CA ARG A 92 -20.91 -1.62 -8.79
C ARG A 92 -20.75 -1.14 -10.24
N ALA A 93 -21.28 0.02 -10.59
CA ALA A 93 -21.12 0.59 -11.93
C ALA A 93 -19.65 0.94 -12.21
N GLU A 94 -18.95 1.57 -11.27
CA GLU A 94 -17.52 1.89 -11.38
C GLU A 94 -16.65 0.63 -11.51
N SER A 95 -17.06 -0.48 -10.88
CA SER A 95 -16.34 -1.75 -11.03
C SER A 95 -16.44 -2.39 -12.42
N LYS A 96 -17.40 -1.97 -13.27
CA LYS A 96 -17.57 -2.53 -14.64
C LYS A 96 -16.46 -2.10 -15.59
N ASP A 97 -15.83 -0.95 -15.33
CA ASP A 97 -14.77 -0.41 -16.17
C ASP A 97 -13.41 -1.04 -15.87
N ARG A 98 -13.32 -1.86 -14.81
CA ARG A 98 -12.09 -2.56 -14.44
C ARG A 98 -11.85 -3.74 -15.39
N PRO A 99 -10.68 -3.82 -16.08
CA PRO A 99 -10.36 -4.98 -16.92
C PRO A 99 -10.45 -6.26 -16.11
N ALA A 100 -10.99 -7.35 -16.67
CA ALA A 100 -11.00 -8.64 -16.00
C ALA A 100 -9.56 -9.09 -15.64
N PRO A 101 -9.34 -9.75 -14.49
CA PRO A 101 -8.03 -10.29 -14.17
C PRO A 101 -7.64 -11.37 -15.19
N ILE A 102 -6.41 -11.31 -15.70
CA ILE A 102 -5.91 -12.25 -16.73
C ILE A 102 -5.41 -13.58 -16.14
N SER A 103 -5.31 -13.69 -14.81
CA SER A 103 -4.89 -14.90 -14.10
C SER A 103 -5.45 -14.94 -12.67
N GLU A 104 -5.42 -16.11 -12.04
CA GLU A 104 -5.78 -16.27 -10.63
C GLU A 104 -4.89 -15.44 -9.69
N THR A 105 -3.60 -15.32 -10.01
CA THR A 105 -2.68 -14.47 -9.23
C THR A 105 -3.03 -13.00 -9.38
N GLU A 106 -3.37 -12.55 -10.59
CA GLU A 106 -3.86 -11.18 -10.79
C GLU A 106 -5.19 -10.95 -10.05
N ALA A 107 -6.10 -11.93 -10.05
CA ALA A 107 -7.35 -11.84 -9.30
C ALA A 107 -7.09 -11.73 -7.78
N TRP A 108 -6.18 -12.54 -7.25
CA TRP A 108 -5.76 -12.48 -5.86
C TRP A 108 -5.07 -11.15 -5.52
N MET A 109 -4.16 -10.64 -6.38
CA MET A 109 -3.49 -9.34 -6.20
C MET A 109 -4.44 -8.14 -6.10
N ARG A 110 -5.73 -8.32 -6.42
CA ARG A 110 -6.78 -7.30 -6.37
C ARG A 110 -7.66 -7.37 -5.12
N THR A 111 -7.37 -8.28 -4.19
CA THR A 111 -8.14 -8.48 -2.96
C THR A 111 -7.54 -7.72 -1.78
N THR A 112 -8.34 -7.52 -0.73
CA THR A 112 -7.84 -7.04 0.57
C THR A 112 -6.82 -7.99 1.19
N GLU A 113 -6.97 -9.30 0.95
CA GLU A 113 -6.01 -10.30 1.45
C GLU A 113 -4.60 -10.07 0.87
N ALA A 114 -4.48 -9.80 -0.44
CA ALA A 114 -3.18 -9.48 -1.03
C ALA A 114 -2.63 -8.13 -0.55
N TRP A 115 -3.52 -7.15 -0.32
CA TRP A 115 -3.14 -5.89 0.30
C TRP A 115 -2.52 -6.13 1.68
N ASP A 116 -3.25 -6.77 2.59
CA ASP A 116 -2.79 -7.05 3.95
C ASP A 116 -1.52 -7.91 3.98
N ALA A 117 -1.41 -8.89 3.08
CA ALA A 117 -0.22 -9.73 2.94
C ALA A 117 1.04 -8.94 2.58
N VAL A 118 0.90 -7.87 1.78
CA VAL A 118 2.01 -6.99 1.40
C VAL A 118 2.26 -5.94 2.48
N THR A 119 1.20 -5.27 2.94
CA THR A 119 1.33 -4.05 3.73
C THR A 119 1.49 -4.33 5.22
N GLY A 120 1.03 -5.48 5.71
CA GLY A 120 1.19 -5.88 7.12
C GLY A 120 2.66 -5.93 7.54
N PRO A 121 3.53 -6.68 6.84
CA PRO A 121 4.96 -6.71 7.13
C PRO A 121 5.63 -5.32 7.02
N TRP A 122 5.22 -4.50 6.05
CA TRP A 122 5.76 -3.16 5.88
C TRP A 122 5.40 -2.22 7.03
N LEU A 123 4.14 -2.21 7.45
CA LEU A 123 3.67 -1.44 8.60
C LEU A 123 4.39 -1.87 9.87
N ALA A 124 4.53 -3.17 10.12
CA ALA A 124 5.24 -3.68 11.28
C ALA A 124 6.71 -3.23 11.31
N ARG A 125 7.39 -3.17 10.15
CA ARG A 125 8.77 -2.63 10.06
C ARG A 125 8.83 -1.13 10.36
N LEU A 126 7.93 -0.36 9.78
CA LEU A 126 7.85 1.09 10.01
C LEU A 126 7.57 1.41 11.48
N GLU A 127 6.65 0.67 12.11
CA GLU A 127 6.33 0.80 13.54
C GLU A 127 7.52 0.41 14.44
N ALA A 128 8.22 -0.68 14.11
CA ALA A 128 9.43 -1.06 14.85
C ALA A 128 10.56 -0.01 14.75
N ALA A 129 10.60 0.75 13.66
CA ALA A 129 11.54 1.83 13.41
C ALA A 129 11.06 3.21 13.92
N ASP A 130 9.89 3.31 14.57
CA ASP A 130 9.36 4.52 15.21
C ASP A 130 9.58 4.44 16.74
N PRO A 131 10.78 4.79 17.24
CA PRO A 131 11.15 4.60 18.65
C PRO A 131 10.34 5.46 19.64
N ALA A 132 9.50 6.39 19.19
CA ALA A 132 8.82 7.36 20.04
C ALA A 132 7.30 7.47 19.81
N ASN A 133 6.72 6.74 18.85
CA ASN A 133 5.34 6.95 18.38
C ASN A 133 5.04 8.44 18.11
N GLY A 134 6.06 9.18 17.68
CA GLY A 134 6.02 10.64 17.63
C GLY A 134 5.44 11.12 16.32
N HIS A 135 4.33 11.86 16.33
CA HIS A 135 3.84 12.52 15.11
C HIS A 135 4.87 13.53 14.57
N GLY A 136 5.29 13.38 13.31
CA GLY A 136 6.06 14.40 12.61
C GLY A 136 6.52 14.05 11.19
N ILE A 137 6.05 14.85 10.21
CA ILE A 137 6.93 15.75 9.44
C ILE A 137 6.38 17.16 9.74
N CYS A 138 7.15 17.98 10.48
CA CYS A 138 6.78 19.28 11.09
C CYS A 138 5.99 19.24 12.41
N ARG A 139 6.62 19.72 13.50
CA ARG A 139 5.88 20.45 14.53
C ARG A 139 5.35 21.73 13.87
N HIS A 140 4.05 21.85 13.66
CA HIS A 140 3.44 23.14 13.38
C HIS A 140 3.69 24.03 14.61
N ARG A 141 4.74 24.88 14.54
CA ARG A 141 5.06 25.88 15.54
C ARG A 141 3.83 26.77 15.65
N ARG A 142 3.02 26.61 16.70
CA ARG A 142 2.07 27.65 17.10
C ARG A 142 2.92 28.85 17.52
N ASN A 143 2.94 29.90 16.68
CA ASN A 143 3.53 31.18 17.05
C ASN A 143 2.93 31.60 18.39
N ARG A 144 3.79 31.79 19.38
CA ARG A 144 3.49 32.60 20.56
C ARG A 144 3.59 34.07 20.19
#